data_AF-A0A8T5MZJ4-F1
#
_entry.id   AF-A0A8T5MZJ4-F1
#
_cell.length_a   1.000
_cell.length_b   1.000
_cell.length_c   1.000
_cell.angle_alpha   90.00
_cell.angle_beta   90.00
_cell.angle_gamma   90.00
#
_symmetry.space_group_name_H-M   'P 1'
#
loop_
_entity.id
_entity.type
_entity.pdbx_description
1 polymer ?
#
loop_
_entity_poly.entity_id
_entity_poly.type
_entity_poly.pdbx_seq_one_letter_code
_entity_poly.pdbx_strand_id
1 'polypeptide(L)'
;MEQYWMPKELDFENLSVCLDNYETDFLYIRLVGSMGGTVKVNENLENRTLDFKKVSSGLHLFIDSNEVFHFPLKDYQKGFSLAYERFFEDGRMHIPGGIADEPYNENLPEPSRSYLRTVLDNHLMEIFFKGRVNLKFHSWWNKPYWKYWVIDKPGNIQEAILKQQIEYIEE
;
A
#
# COMPACT_ATOMS: atom_id res chain seq x y z
N MET A 1 -7.63 -5.26 9.75
CA MET A 1 -7.36 -4.09 8.89
C MET A 1 -7.42 -4.56 7.46
N GLU A 2 -8.16 -3.84 6.61
CA GLU A 2 -8.27 -4.06 5.17
C GLU A 2 -6.87 -4.06 4.56
N GLN A 3 -6.48 -5.15 3.91
CA GLN A 3 -5.14 -5.33 3.36
C GLN A 3 -5.19 -6.14 2.07
N TYR A 4 -4.57 -5.61 1.04
CA TYR A 4 -4.42 -6.18 -0.28
C TYR A 4 -2.95 -6.55 -0.50
N TRP A 5 -2.67 -7.84 -0.57
CA TRP A 5 -1.31 -8.35 -0.71
C TRP A 5 -0.80 -8.19 -2.14
N MET A 6 0.49 -7.91 -2.27
CA MET A 6 1.18 -7.75 -3.54
C MET A 6 2.20 -8.87 -3.75
N PRO A 7 2.49 -9.25 -5.02
CA PRO A 7 3.61 -10.12 -5.33
C PRO A 7 4.91 -9.42 -4.94
N LYS A 8 5.71 -10.10 -4.12
CA LYS A 8 6.96 -9.55 -3.58
C LYS A 8 7.94 -9.12 -4.68
N GLU A 9 7.92 -9.81 -5.81
CA GLU A 9 8.78 -9.55 -6.97
C GLU A 9 8.52 -8.17 -7.58
N LEU A 10 7.35 -7.58 -7.30
CA LEU A 10 6.92 -6.28 -7.82
C LEU A 10 6.96 -5.16 -6.76
N ASP A 11 7.44 -5.43 -5.54
CA ASP A 11 7.34 -4.48 -4.42
C ASP A 11 7.98 -3.11 -4.72
N PHE A 12 9.17 -3.10 -5.33
CA PHE A 12 9.85 -1.85 -5.66
C PHE A 12 9.26 -1.14 -6.88
N GLU A 13 8.67 -1.89 -7.81
CA GLU A 13 7.90 -1.31 -8.91
C GLU A 13 6.62 -0.64 -8.37
N ASN A 14 5.88 -1.35 -7.52
CA ASN A 14 4.71 -0.82 -6.82
C ASN A 14 5.06 0.42 -5.99
N LEU A 15 6.17 0.39 -5.24
CA LEU A 15 6.65 1.54 -4.48
C LEU A 15 6.95 2.75 -5.37
N SER A 16 7.64 2.55 -6.51
CA SER A 16 7.89 3.64 -7.48
C SER A 16 6.58 4.21 -7.98
N VAL A 17 5.66 3.36 -8.45
CA VAL A 17 4.37 3.81 -8.97
C VAL A 17 3.59 4.58 -7.91
N CYS A 18 3.61 4.14 -6.65
CA CYS A 18 3.01 4.87 -5.54
C CYS A 18 3.58 6.28 -5.41
N LEU A 19 4.91 6.41 -5.24
CA LEU A 19 5.55 7.70 -4.97
C LEU A 19 5.48 8.66 -6.17
N ASP A 20 5.50 8.12 -7.39
CA ASP A 20 5.45 8.92 -8.62
C ASP A 20 4.05 9.48 -8.93
N ASN A 21 2.99 8.84 -8.41
CA ASN A 21 1.62 9.11 -8.86
C ASN A 21 0.63 9.48 -7.76
N TYR A 22 0.98 9.29 -6.48
CA TYR A 22 0.09 9.51 -5.36
C TYR A 22 0.72 10.44 -4.32
N GLU A 23 -0.08 11.35 -3.78
CA GLU A 23 0.39 12.32 -2.80
C GLU A 23 0.69 11.62 -1.46
N THR A 24 1.96 11.57 -1.11
CA THR A 24 2.43 11.01 0.16
C THR A 24 2.35 12.07 1.26
N ASP A 25 1.80 11.73 2.43
CA ASP A 25 1.64 12.67 3.54
C ASP A 25 2.37 12.26 4.82
N PHE A 26 2.85 11.00 4.92
CA PHE A 26 3.54 10.53 6.12
C PHE A 26 4.43 9.31 5.88
N LEU A 27 5.54 9.24 6.61
CA LEU A 27 6.41 8.06 6.70
C LEU A 27 6.56 7.64 8.15
N TYR A 28 6.26 6.38 8.43
CA TYR A 28 6.42 5.79 9.75
C TYR A 28 7.23 4.49 9.68
N ILE A 29 8.30 4.41 10.48
CA ILE A 29 9.15 3.22 10.58
C ILE A 29 9.40 2.92 12.04
N ARG A 30 9.21 1.66 12.43
CA ARG A 30 9.41 1.21 13.80
C ARG A 30 9.85 -0.24 13.88
N LEU A 31 10.48 -0.63 14.97
CA LEU A 31 10.74 -2.05 15.24
C LEU A 31 9.44 -2.85 15.41
N VAL A 32 9.44 -4.10 14.96
CA VAL A 32 8.37 -5.07 15.19
C VAL A 32 8.53 -5.67 16.60
N GLY A 33 7.46 -5.67 17.40
CA GLY A 33 7.46 -6.13 18.80
C GLY A 33 6.21 -5.70 19.57
N SER A 34 6.02 -6.21 20.79
CA SER A 34 4.87 -5.87 21.66
C SER A 34 4.96 -4.43 22.19
N MET A 35 3.81 -3.76 22.30
CA MET A 35 3.65 -2.32 22.58
C MET A 35 4.16 -1.36 21.50
N GLY A 36 3.73 -1.55 20.24
CA GLY A 36 3.88 -0.51 19.23
C GLY A 36 5.32 -0.24 18.76
N GLY A 37 6.33 -0.95 19.26
CA GLY A 37 7.71 -0.94 18.78
C GLY A 37 8.49 0.37 19.02
N THR A 38 9.82 0.30 19.02
CA THR A 38 10.64 1.53 19.03
C THR A 38 10.54 2.23 17.68
N VAL A 39 10.05 3.47 17.71
CA VAL A 39 10.00 4.35 16.54
C VAL A 39 11.41 4.70 16.07
N LYS A 40 11.63 4.62 14.76
CA LYS A 40 12.87 4.98 14.07
C LYS A 40 12.70 6.17 13.15
N VAL A 41 11.55 6.26 12.48
CA VAL A 41 11.16 7.39 11.63
C VAL A 41 9.69 7.69 11.89
N ASN A 42 9.35 8.97 12.02
CA ASN A 42 7.99 9.45 12.25
C ASN A 42 7.87 10.85 11.67
N GLU A 43 7.70 10.92 10.36
CA GLU A 43 7.89 12.14 9.57
C GLU A 43 6.59 12.52 8.85
N ASN A 44 6.17 13.77 9.04
CA ASN A 44 5.16 14.41 8.20
C ASN A 44 5.81 14.83 6.88
N LEU A 45 5.16 14.48 5.77
CA LEU A 45 5.62 14.72 4.40
C LEU A 45 4.82 15.80 3.67
N GLU A 46 3.97 16.55 4.38
CA GLU A 46 3.26 17.68 3.80
C GLU A 46 4.27 18.68 3.18
N ASN A 47 4.15 18.87 1.86
CA ASN A 47 5.07 19.67 1.04
C ASN A 47 6.54 19.18 1.01
N ARG A 48 6.77 17.90 1.27
CA ARG A 48 8.09 17.26 1.22
C ARG A 48 8.07 16.07 0.27
N THR A 49 9.23 15.72 -0.28
CA THR A 49 9.33 14.61 -1.22
C THR A 49 9.96 13.40 -0.53
N LEU A 50 9.24 12.27 -0.54
CA LEU A 50 9.78 10.96 -0.20
C LEU A 50 10.27 10.26 -1.46
N ASP A 51 11.51 9.78 -1.43
CA ASP A 51 12.13 9.03 -2.52
C ASP A 51 12.83 7.78 -1.95
N PHE A 52 13.19 6.84 -2.81
CA PHE A 52 13.93 5.66 -2.43
C PHE A 52 14.98 5.26 -3.46
N LYS A 53 15.99 4.53 -2.99
CA LYS A 53 16.98 3.89 -3.84
C LYS A 53 17.20 2.45 -3.40
N LYS A 54 16.89 1.50 -4.30
CA LYS A 54 17.26 0.10 -4.12
C LYS A 54 18.63 -0.15 -4.76
N VAL A 55 19.61 -0.52 -3.95
CA VAL A 55 20.97 -0.90 -4.37
C VAL A 55 21.37 -2.24 -3.75
N SER A 56 22.60 -2.70 -3.99
CA SER A 56 23.12 -3.96 -3.42
C SER A 56 23.18 -3.95 -1.89
N SER A 57 23.42 -2.79 -1.27
CA SER A 57 23.44 -2.64 0.19
C SER A 57 22.06 -2.68 0.84
N GLY A 58 20.97 -2.55 0.08
CA GLY A 58 19.61 -2.52 0.64
C GLY A 58 18.68 -1.51 -0.02
N LEU A 59 17.64 -1.12 0.73
CA LEU A 59 16.69 -0.06 0.40
C LEU A 59 17.02 1.19 1.23
N HIS A 60 17.36 2.28 0.56
CA HIS A 60 17.60 3.58 1.17
C HIS A 60 16.38 4.47 0.95
N LEU A 61 15.90 5.15 1.99
CA LEU A 61 14.80 6.11 1.93
C LEU A 61 15.32 7.52 2.14
N PHE A 62 14.80 8.46 1.37
CA PHE A 62 15.22 9.85 1.38
C PHE A 62 14.02 10.77 1.57
N ILE A 63 14.16 11.79 2.40
CA ILE A 63 13.23 12.92 2.43
C ILE A 63 13.98 14.18 2.03
N ASP A 64 13.49 14.87 1.00
CA ASP A 64 14.13 16.07 0.44
C ASP A 64 15.61 15.82 0.12
N SER A 65 15.89 14.66 -0.50
CA SER A 65 17.24 14.16 -0.85
C SER A 65 18.16 13.80 0.34
N ASN A 66 17.71 13.92 1.58
CA ASN A 66 18.47 13.48 2.76
C ASN A 66 18.09 12.04 3.11
N GLU A 67 19.08 11.16 3.26
CA GLU A 67 18.81 9.79 3.70
C GLU A 67 18.28 9.79 5.13
N VAL A 68 17.11 9.17 5.34
CA VAL A 68 16.45 9.09 6.66
C VAL A 68 16.42 7.68 7.23
N PHE A 69 16.50 6.65 6.37
CA PHE A 69 16.53 5.27 6.82
C PHE A 69 17.13 4.33 5.77
N HIS A 70 17.82 3.28 6.23
CA HIS A 70 18.38 2.23 5.40
C HIS A 70 17.92 0.87 5.92
N PHE A 71 17.26 0.09 5.05
CA PHE A 71 16.97 -1.32 5.29
C PHE A 71 18.01 -2.19 4.56
N PRO A 72 18.84 -2.98 5.27
CA PRO A 72 19.79 -3.90 4.65
C PRO A 72 19.16 -4.99 3.76
N LEU A 73 17.88 -5.29 3.95
CA LEU A 73 17.10 -6.36 3.32
C LEU A 73 17.70 -7.76 3.55
N LYS A 74 18.23 -8.01 4.75
CA LYS A 74 18.71 -9.32 5.20
C LYS A 74 17.56 -10.25 5.57
N ASP A 75 16.48 -9.70 6.13
CA ASP A 75 15.26 -10.43 6.45
C ASP A 75 14.05 -9.74 5.82
N TYR A 76 13.61 -10.29 4.68
CA TYR A 76 12.53 -9.76 3.87
C TYR A 76 11.79 -10.94 3.28
N GLN A 77 10.79 -11.43 3.99
CA GLN A 77 10.08 -12.66 3.61
C GLN A 77 8.74 -12.40 2.93
N LYS A 78 8.04 -11.35 3.33
CA LYS A 78 6.70 -11.02 2.85
C LYS A 78 6.75 -9.86 1.86
N GLY A 79 5.88 -9.93 0.85
CA GLY A 79 5.65 -8.81 -0.07
C GLY A 79 4.99 -7.62 0.62
N PHE A 80 4.88 -6.52 -0.12
CA PHE A 80 4.16 -5.34 0.35
C PHE A 80 2.66 -5.63 0.39
N SER A 81 1.94 -4.87 1.21
CA SER A 81 0.48 -4.79 1.16
C SER A 81 0.04 -3.34 1.10
N LEU A 82 -1.10 -3.11 0.45
CA LEU A 82 -1.81 -1.83 0.54
C LEU A 82 -2.97 -2.01 1.51
N ALA A 83 -3.12 -1.10 2.45
CA ALA A 83 -4.30 -0.99 3.29
C ALA A 83 -5.07 0.28 2.98
N TYR A 84 -6.37 0.26 3.17
CA TYR A 84 -7.20 1.46 3.13
C TYR A 84 -7.75 1.79 4.52
N GLU A 85 -7.86 3.08 4.79
CA GLU A 85 -8.66 3.63 5.88
C GLU A 85 -9.89 4.31 5.34
N ARG A 86 -11.02 3.79 5.80
CA ARG A 86 -12.36 4.07 5.30
C ARG A 86 -13.23 4.44 6.48
N PHE A 87 -14.03 5.48 6.30
CA PHE A 87 -15.02 5.92 7.29
C PHE A 87 -16.38 6.01 6.62
N PHE A 88 -17.41 5.47 7.26
CA PHE A 88 -18.78 5.73 6.87
C PHE A 88 -19.15 7.20 7.16
N GLU A 89 -20.22 7.69 6.54
CA GLU A 89 -20.69 9.07 6.75
C GLU A 89 -20.98 9.41 8.22
N ASP A 90 -21.34 8.40 9.02
CA ASP A 90 -21.57 8.52 10.47
C ASP A 90 -20.28 8.57 11.32
N GLY A 91 -19.11 8.55 10.68
CA GLY A 91 -17.79 8.60 11.31
C GLY A 91 -17.27 7.26 11.81
N ARG A 92 -18.00 6.15 11.66
CA ARG A 92 -17.48 4.83 12.02
C ARG A 92 -16.43 4.36 11.02
N MET A 93 -15.30 3.87 11.54
CA MET A 93 -14.28 3.23 10.72
C MET A 93 -14.80 1.90 10.15
N HIS A 94 -14.59 1.67 8.86
CA HIS A 94 -14.82 0.36 8.27
C HIS A 94 -13.72 -0.60 8.75
N ILE A 95 -14.14 -1.67 9.43
CA ILE A 95 -13.28 -2.77 9.83
C ILE A 95 -13.76 -4.00 9.06
N PRO A 96 -12.96 -4.56 8.15
CA PRO A 96 -13.39 -5.73 7.39
C PRO A 96 -13.57 -6.92 8.32
N GLY A 97 -14.67 -7.66 8.13
CA GLY A 97 -15.00 -8.88 8.86
C GLY A 97 -14.25 -10.13 8.38
N GLY A 98 -13.26 -9.97 7.49
CA GLY A 98 -12.55 -11.07 6.84
C GLY A 98 -11.43 -10.58 5.93
N ILE A 99 -11.04 -11.43 4.98
CA ILE A 99 -10.06 -11.08 3.94
C ILE A 99 -10.74 -10.12 2.98
N ALA A 100 -10.14 -8.95 2.76
CA ALA A 100 -10.63 -8.01 1.77
C ALA A 100 -10.41 -8.57 0.36
N ASP A 101 -11.49 -8.78 -0.38
CA ASP A 101 -11.50 -9.47 -1.67
C ASP A 101 -11.80 -8.56 -2.86
N GLU A 102 -12.45 -7.41 -2.62
CA GLU A 102 -12.82 -6.44 -3.65
C GLU A 102 -12.61 -4.97 -3.19
N PRO A 103 -11.53 -4.29 -3.64
CA PRO A 103 -11.23 -2.90 -3.27
C PRO A 103 -12.22 -1.86 -3.80
N TYR A 104 -13.04 -2.21 -4.79
CA TYR A 104 -14.00 -1.31 -5.46
C TYR A 104 -15.47 -1.65 -5.20
N ASN A 105 -15.76 -2.45 -4.16
CA ASN A 105 -17.13 -2.75 -3.78
C ASN A 105 -17.90 -1.44 -3.50
N GLU A 106 -18.99 -1.20 -4.24
CA GLU A 106 -19.79 0.04 -4.18
C GLU A 106 -20.42 0.29 -2.81
N ASN A 107 -20.53 -0.74 -1.96
CA ASN A 107 -21.05 -0.61 -0.59
C ASN A 107 -19.99 -0.16 0.42
N LEU A 108 -18.71 -0.04 0.01
CA LEU A 108 -17.63 0.44 0.85
C LEU A 108 -17.48 1.95 0.66
N PRO A 109 -17.31 2.72 1.76
CA PRO A 109 -17.04 4.16 1.64
C PRO A 109 -15.67 4.38 1.03
N GLU A 110 -15.47 5.54 0.38
CA GLU A 110 -14.21 5.85 -0.28
C GLU A 110 -13.04 5.92 0.72
N PRO A 111 -11.83 5.44 0.38
CA PRO A 111 -10.67 5.56 1.25
C PRO A 111 -10.33 7.03 1.48
N SER A 112 -10.32 7.41 2.75
CA SER A 112 -9.79 8.69 3.18
C SER A 112 -8.26 8.72 3.14
N ARG A 113 -7.64 7.54 3.31
CA ARG A 113 -6.18 7.35 3.29
C ARG A 113 -5.80 5.94 2.85
N SER A 114 -4.62 5.81 2.26
CA SER A 114 -4.02 4.53 1.89
C SER A 114 -2.67 4.36 2.56
N TYR A 115 -2.28 3.10 2.83
CA TYR A 115 -1.01 2.79 3.46
C TYR A 115 -0.30 1.67 2.71
N LEU A 116 0.86 1.97 2.14
CA LEU A 116 1.76 0.94 1.64
C LEU A 116 2.61 0.45 2.81
N ARG A 117 2.53 -0.85 3.10
CA ARG A 117 3.04 -1.44 4.33
C ARG A 117 3.86 -2.69 4.05
N THR A 118 4.94 -2.85 4.80
CA THR A 118 5.71 -4.09 4.82
C THR A 118 6.55 -4.23 6.09
N VAL A 119 7.04 -5.44 6.34
CA VAL A 119 8.05 -5.70 7.37
C VAL A 119 9.36 -6.08 6.69
N LEU A 120 10.40 -5.27 6.93
CA LEU A 120 11.75 -5.43 6.41
C LEU A 120 12.74 -5.37 7.58
N ASP A 121 13.61 -6.38 7.74
CA ASP A 121 14.65 -6.41 8.77
C ASP A 121 14.13 -6.16 10.20
N ASN A 122 13.01 -6.78 10.57
CA ASN A 122 12.31 -6.55 11.84
C ASN A 122 11.79 -5.12 12.04
N HIS A 123 11.68 -4.33 10.98
CA HIS A 123 11.08 -3.00 11.00
C HIS A 123 9.78 -3.02 10.20
N LEU A 124 8.72 -2.53 10.81
CA LEU A 124 7.51 -2.20 10.09
C LEU A 124 7.71 -0.84 9.42
N MET A 125 7.54 -0.80 8.11
CA MET A 125 7.46 0.41 7.30
C MET A 125 6.01 0.65 6.88
N GLU A 126 5.54 1.87 7.08
CA GLU A 126 4.23 2.35 6.64
C GLU A 126 4.41 3.70 5.94
N ILE A 127 4.06 3.76 4.66
CA ILE A 127 4.03 4.99 3.85
C ILE A 127 2.57 5.33 3.60
N PHE A 128 2.20 6.57 3.90
CA PHE A 128 0.82 7.02 3.91
C PHE A 128 0.56 7.93 2.71
N PHE A 129 -0.58 7.73 2.07
CA PHE A 129 -1.02 8.48 0.91
C PHE A 129 -2.39 9.07 1.15
N LYS A 130 -2.61 10.31 0.71
CA LYS A 130 -3.93 10.94 0.78
C LYS A 130 -4.91 10.23 -0.15
N GLY A 131 -6.09 9.91 0.36
CA GLY A 131 -7.13 9.24 -0.42
C GLY A 131 -6.76 7.83 -0.87
N ARG A 132 -7.32 7.41 -2.00
CA ARG A 132 -7.14 6.08 -2.58
C ARG A 132 -5.88 6.00 -3.45
N VAL A 133 -5.07 4.98 -3.19
CA VAL A 133 -4.09 4.45 -4.14
C VAL A 133 -4.74 3.34 -4.93
N ASN A 134 -4.80 3.44 -6.26
CA ASN A 134 -5.54 2.46 -7.06
C ASN A 134 -4.85 1.09 -7.12
N LEU A 135 -5.66 0.04 -7.10
CA LEU A 135 -5.24 -1.34 -7.26
C LEU A 135 -5.82 -1.96 -8.53
N LYS A 136 -5.08 -2.87 -9.15
CA LYS A 136 -5.62 -3.77 -10.17
C LYS A 136 -5.33 -5.22 -9.80
N PHE A 137 -6.24 -6.11 -10.18
CA PHE A 137 -6.04 -7.53 -10.01
C PHE A 137 -4.80 -7.98 -10.78
N HIS A 138 -3.95 -8.76 -10.13
CA HIS A 138 -2.75 -9.32 -10.77
C HIS A 138 -2.91 -10.82 -11.00
N SER A 139 -3.07 -11.59 -9.92
CA SER A 139 -3.15 -13.05 -10.00
C SER A 139 -3.81 -13.66 -8.77
N TRP A 140 -4.16 -14.94 -8.85
CA TRP A 140 -4.58 -15.71 -7.68
C TRP A 140 -3.36 -16.22 -6.93
N TRP A 141 -3.28 -15.92 -5.63
CA TRP A 141 -2.33 -16.61 -4.75
C TRP A 141 -2.85 -18.01 -4.38
N ASN A 142 -4.13 -18.10 -4.00
CA ASN A 142 -4.81 -19.36 -3.74
C ASN A 142 -6.31 -19.19 -4.09
N LYS A 143 -6.71 -19.74 -5.24
CA LYS A 143 -8.06 -19.58 -5.77
C LYS A 143 -9.06 -20.41 -4.94
N PRO A 144 -10.26 -19.88 -4.61
CA PRO A 144 -10.80 -18.55 -4.93
C PRO A 144 -10.61 -17.49 -3.83
N TYR A 145 -9.80 -17.75 -2.81
CA TYR A 145 -9.84 -16.97 -1.56
C TYR A 145 -8.80 -15.85 -1.47
N TRP A 146 -7.66 -16.01 -2.15
CA TRP A 146 -6.52 -15.11 -2.00
C TRP A 146 -6.05 -14.59 -3.35
N LYS A 147 -6.11 -13.27 -3.50
CA LYS A 147 -5.67 -12.53 -4.68
C LYS A 147 -4.40 -11.75 -4.38
N TYR A 148 -3.56 -11.64 -5.39
CA TYR A 148 -2.54 -10.64 -5.48
C TYR A 148 -3.06 -9.43 -6.26
N TRP A 149 -2.70 -8.26 -5.75
CA TRP A 149 -2.99 -6.97 -6.34
C TRP A 149 -1.68 -6.26 -6.67
N VAL A 150 -1.73 -5.31 -7.59
CA VAL A 150 -0.62 -4.40 -7.88
C VAL A 150 -1.14 -2.98 -7.97
N ILE A 151 -0.24 -2.01 -7.81
CA ILE A 151 -0.60 -0.60 -7.91
C ILE A 151 -0.94 -0.29 -9.37
N ASP A 152 -2.05 0.41 -9.56
CA ASP A 152 -2.43 0.95 -10.86
C ASP A 152 -2.08 2.43 -10.94
N LYS A 153 -1.87 2.94 -12.15
CA LYS A 153 -1.65 4.37 -12.36
C LYS A 153 -2.99 5.11 -12.32
N PRO A 154 -3.02 6.36 -11.82
CA PRO A 154 -4.20 7.22 -11.93
C PRO A 154 -4.68 7.32 -13.39
N GLY A 155 -5.99 7.25 -13.61
CA GLY A 155 -6.61 7.34 -14.94
C GLY A 155 -6.92 6.01 -15.63
N ASN A 156 -6.34 4.88 -15.19
CA ASN A 156 -6.63 3.56 -15.79
C ASN A 156 -7.94 2.91 -15.29
N ILE A 157 -8.46 3.35 -14.14
CA ILE A 157 -9.64 2.74 -13.49
C ILE A 157 -10.92 2.88 -14.32
N GLN A 158 -11.11 3.98 -15.05
CA GLN A 158 -12.33 4.17 -15.83
C GLN A 158 -12.46 3.10 -16.94
N GLU A 159 -11.35 2.68 -17.55
CA GLU A 159 -11.36 1.56 -18.50
C GLU A 159 -11.59 0.20 -17.83
N ALA A 160 -11.09 0.00 -16.61
CA ALA A 160 -11.25 -1.26 -15.88
C ALA A 160 -12.68 -1.45 -15.34
N ILE A 161 -13.29 -0.38 -14.80
CA ILE A 161 -14.70 -0.37 -14.38
C ILE A 161 -15.60 -0.60 -15.59
N LEU A 162 -15.31 0.04 -16.73
CA LEU A 162 -16.08 -0.16 -17.97
C LEU A 162 -15.97 -1.60 -18.49
N LYS A 163 -14.78 -2.22 -18.44
CA LYS A 163 -14.57 -3.61 -18.86
C LYS A 163 -15.25 -4.62 -17.94
N GLN A 164 -15.17 -4.43 -16.62
CA GLN A 164 -15.88 -5.30 -15.66
C GLN A 164 -17.40 -5.22 -15.81
N GLN A 165 -17.95 -4.03 -16.11
CA GLN A 165 -19.38 -3.88 -16.39
C GLN A 165 -19.82 -4.60 -17.68
N ILE A 166 -18.96 -4.65 -18.70
CA ILE A 166 -19.25 -5.38 -19.94
C ILE A 166 -19.23 -6.89 -19.71
N GLU A 167 -18.23 -7.43 -18.99
CA GLU A 167 -18.15 -8.87 -18.71
C GLU A 167 -19.31 -9.38 -17.85
N TYR A 168 -19.82 -8.59 -16.89
CA TYR A 168 -20.98 -8.95 -16.06
C TYR A 168 -22.33 -8.89 -16.79
N ILE A 169 -22.41 -8.24 -17.97
CA ILE A 169 -23.63 -8.19 -18.79
C ILE A 169 -23.71 -9.41 -19.74
N GLU A 170 -22.60 -10.11 -19.98
CA GLU A 170 -22.51 -11.23 -20.92
C GLU A 170 -22.59 -12.64 -20.27
N GLU A 171 -22.79 -12.74 -18.95
CA GLU A 171 -23.17 -13.97 -18.22
C GLU A 171 -24.67 -14.05 -17.91
#